data_AF-A0A356BXI2-F1
#
_entry.id   AF-A0A356BXI2-F1
#
_cell.length_a   1.000
_cell.length_b   1.000
_cell.length_c   1.000
_cell.angle_alpha   90.00
_cell.angle_beta   90.00
_cell.angle_gamma   90.00
#
_symmetry.space_group_name_H-M   'P 1'
#
loop_
_entity.id
_entity.type
_entity.pdbx_description
1 polymer ?
#
loop_
_entity_poly.entity_id
_entity_poly.type
_entity_poly.pdbx_seq_one_letter_code
_entity_poly.pdbx_strand_id
1 'polypeptide(L)'
;MFVRILGAAILCIILLGASPQMQARDQTDWETIVRFTDARGDDVGGGDLLYPDHAVYVPGLFDLLQFEVSRDEHNLYFDFEFAALTNPFQAPEGYFHQRLEVYIQTGEPSPLTDIYLGPHKLQTAPDAGWNVRLSIAPFDESRLYVLGEDGQVEILSKGVTSRSLPARQTIRVQVENDVLPQHNSDWG
;
A
#
# COMPACT_ATOMS: atom_id res chain seq x y z
N MET A 1 28.29 85.74 -8.44
CA MET A 1 26.82 85.87 -8.48
C MET A 1 26.30 85.00 -9.62
N PHE A 2 25.61 83.94 -9.23
CA PHE A 2 24.85 82.90 -9.97
C PHE A 2 25.53 81.98 -11.00
N VAL A 3 25.50 80.71 -10.60
CA VAL A 3 26.04 79.47 -11.16
C VAL A 3 25.03 78.84 -12.12
N ARG A 4 25.53 78.28 -13.22
CA ARG A 4 24.81 77.41 -14.16
C ARG A 4 24.72 76.00 -13.57
N ILE A 5 23.54 75.39 -13.52
CA ILE A 5 23.40 73.95 -13.23
C ILE A 5 22.58 73.32 -14.35
N LEU A 6 23.25 72.44 -15.09
CA LEU A 6 22.72 71.52 -16.08
C LEU A 6 21.75 70.53 -15.40
N GLY A 7 20.62 70.27 -16.05
CA GLY A 7 19.72 69.18 -15.68
C GLY A 7 20.37 67.82 -15.96
N ALA A 8 20.28 66.92 -14.98
CA ALA A 8 20.61 65.52 -15.13
C ALA A 8 19.32 64.70 -14.94
N ALA A 9 18.92 64.00 -16.00
CA ALA A 9 17.83 63.03 -16.00
C ALA A 9 18.25 61.78 -15.20
N ILE A 10 17.42 61.38 -14.24
CA ILE A 10 17.61 60.15 -13.47
C ILE A 10 16.89 59.02 -14.22
N LEU A 11 17.69 58.15 -14.83
CA LEU A 11 17.28 56.89 -15.45
C LEU A 11 17.17 55.82 -14.35
N CYS A 12 15.95 55.53 -13.88
CA CYS A 12 15.68 54.39 -13.01
C CYS A 12 15.70 53.09 -13.84
N ILE A 13 16.81 52.36 -13.77
CA ILE A 13 16.91 50.98 -14.27
C ILE A 13 16.15 50.08 -13.31
N ILE A 14 14.92 49.70 -13.67
CA ILE A 14 14.19 48.62 -12.99
C ILE A 14 14.70 47.30 -13.58
N LEU A 15 15.64 46.67 -12.87
CA LEU A 15 15.95 45.26 -13.06
C LEU A 15 14.76 44.46 -12.51
N LEU A 16 13.76 44.21 -13.36
CA LEU A 16 12.82 43.11 -13.15
C LEU A 16 13.63 41.81 -13.30
N GLY A 17 14.10 41.29 -12.17
CA GLY A 17 14.48 39.89 -12.08
C GLY A 17 13.24 39.07 -12.41
N ALA A 18 13.16 38.55 -13.63
CA ALA A 18 12.32 37.41 -13.93
C ALA A 18 12.89 36.23 -13.15
N SER A 19 12.46 36.08 -11.89
CA SER A 19 12.63 34.84 -11.16
C SER A 19 12.11 33.73 -12.07
N PRO A 20 12.89 32.70 -12.43
CA PRO A 20 12.27 31.51 -12.97
C PRO A 20 11.31 31.05 -11.87
N GLN A 21 10.01 31.07 -12.17
CA GLN A 21 9.05 30.38 -11.35
C GLN A 21 9.49 28.92 -11.38
N MET A 22 10.22 28.49 -10.35
CA MET A 22 10.27 27.10 -9.96
C MET A 22 8.82 26.71 -9.72
N GLN A 23 8.19 26.17 -10.76
CA GLN A 23 7.10 25.24 -10.56
C GLN A 23 7.72 24.15 -9.70
N ALA A 24 7.44 24.20 -8.39
CA ALA A 24 7.58 23.04 -7.56
C ALA A 24 6.70 21.98 -8.23
N ARG A 25 7.34 21.05 -8.96
CA ARG A 25 6.74 19.75 -9.20
C ARG A 25 6.58 19.15 -7.81
N ASP A 26 5.41 19.34 -7.21
CA ASP A 26 4.94 18.45 -6.16
C ASP A 26 4.51 17.14 -6.85
N GLN A 27 5.49 16.50 -7.49
CA GLN A 27 5.34 15.16 -8.02
C GLN A 27 5.79 14.28 -6.87
N THR A 28 4.84 13.93 -6.01
CA THR A 28 5.00 12.71 -5.22
C THR A 28 5.15 11.60 -6.27
N ASP A 29 6.30 10.95 -6.34
CA ASP A 29 6.61 9.93 -7.36
C ASP A 29 5.95 8.57 -7.01
N TRP A 30 4.65 8.61 -6.73
CA TRP A 30 3.82 7.43 -6.54
C TRP A 30 3.11 7.05 -7.84
N GLU A 31 3.27 5.80 -8.25
CA GLU A 31 2.62 5.21 -9.42
C GLU A 31 1.65 4.12 -8.96
N THR A 32 0.36 4.23 -9.31
CA THR A 32 -0.58 3.11 -9.12
C THR A 32 -0.28 2.03 -10.16
N ILE A 33 0.00 0.81 -9.70
CA ILE A 33 0.23 -0.37 -10.53
C ILE A 33 -1.11 -1.02 -10.90
N VAL A 34 -1.95 -1.26 -9.91
CA VAL A 34 -3.27 -1.88 -10.11
C VAL A 34 -4.25 -1.43 -9.04
N ARG A 35 -5.53 -1.41 -9.40
CA ARG A 35 -6.64 -1.09 -8.50
C ARG A 35 -7.83 -2.00 -8.81
N PHE A 36 -8.38 -2.62 -7.78
CA PHE A 36 -9.57 -3.44 -7.82
C PHE A 36 -10.63 -2.83 -6.90
N THR A 37 -11.88 -2.85 -7.34
CA THR A 37 -13.05 -2.47 -6.54
C THR A 37 -13.82 -3.72 -6.16
N ASP A 38 -14.37 -3.73 -4.96
CA ASP A 38 -15.12 -4.86 -4.40
C ASP A 38 -16.52 -4.40 -3.96
N ALA A 39 -17.47 -5.34 -3.90
CA ALA A 39 -18.88 -4.98 -3.78
C ALA A 39 -19.28 -4.74 -2.32
N ARG A 40 -19.67 -3.51 -1.99
CA ARG A 40 -20.12 -3.18 -0.63
C ARG A 40 -21.15 -4.17 -0.07
N GLY A 41 -20.86 -4.69 1.12
CA GLY A 41 -21.73 -5.58 1.89
C GLY A 41 -21.61 -7.05 1.51
N ASP A 42 -20.48 -7.46 0.93
CA ASP A 42 -20.17 -8.85 0.59
C ASP A 42 -19.35 -9.58 1.67
N ASP A 43 -19.24 -9.00 2.86
CA ASP A 43 -18.57 -9.51 4.06
C ASP A 43 -19.27 -10.69 4.75
N VAL A 44 -20.00 -11.48 3.98
CA VAL A 44 -20.77 -12.68 4.38
C VAL A 44 -20.15 -13.98 3.84
N GLY A 45 -18.96 -13.90 3.23
CA GLY A 45 -18.23 -15.05 2.69
C GLY A 45 -19.03 -15.76 1.60
N GLY A 46 -19.31 -17.06 1.79
CA GLY A 46 -20.13 -17.85 0.87
C GLY A 46 -21.64 -17.50 0.89
N GLY A 47 -22.06 -16.53 1.70
CA GLY A 47 -23.45 -16.02 1.78
C GLY A 47 -24.05 -16.03 3.18
N ASP A 48 -23.51 -16.84 4.10
CA ASP A 48 -24.12 -17.11 5.41
C ASP A 48 -23.19 -16.81 6.61
N LEU A 49 -22.01 -16.21 6.39
CA LEU A 49 -21.15 -15.82 7.51
C LEU A 49 -21.76 -14.64 8.27
N LEU A 50 -21.72 -14.75 9.59
CA LEU A 50 -22.20 -13.72 10.51
C LEU A 50 -21.03 -13.15 11.30
N TYR A 51 -21.12 -11.87 11.61
CA TYR A 51 -20.21 -11.22 12.54
C TYR A 51 -20.37 -11.82 13.94
N PRO A 52 -19.30 -11.90 14.74
CA PRO A 52 -19.43 -12.21 16.16
C PRO A 52 -20.28 -11.17 16.89
N ASP A 53 -21.10 -11.61 17.85
CA ASP A 53 -22.10 -10.75 18.54
C ASP A 53 -21.51 -9.63 19.42
N HIS A 54 -20.21 -9.70 19.74
CA HIS A 54 -19.61 -8.73 20.66
C HIS A 54 -19.52 -7.35 20.03
N ALA A 55 -19.82 -6.29 20.80
CA ALA A 55 -19.92 -4.90 20.32
C ALA A 55 -18.65 -4.29 19.68
N VAL A 56 -17.51 -4.98 19.77
CA VAL A 56 -16.26 -4.57 19.09
C VAL A 56 -16.29 -4.92 17.60
N TYR A 57 -17.11 -5.90 17.21
CA TYR A 57 -17.33 -6.31 15.82
C TYR A 57 -18.45 -5.47 15.19
N VAL A 58 -18.13 -4.22 14.86
CA VAL A 58 -19.06 -3.33 14.16
C VAL A 58 -19.27 -3.78 12.71
N PRO A 59 -20.45 -3.54 12.10
CA PRO A 59 -20.68 -3.89 10.69
C PRO A 59 -19.66 -3.23 9.75
N GLY A 60 -19.22 -3.98 8.72
CA GLY A 60 -18.30 -3.51 7.69
C GLY A 60 -16.80 -3.63 8.01
N LEU A 61 -16.41 -4.23 9.15
CA LEU A 61 -14.99 -4.46 9.47
C LEU A 61 -14.28 -5.38 8.47
N PHE A 62 -15.03 -6.28 7.85
CA PHE A 62 -14.53 -7.26 6.90
C PHE A 62 -15.05 -7.01 5.47
N ASP A 63 -15.75 -5.89 5.25
CA ASP A 63 -16.27 -5.43 3.94
C ASP A 63 -15.16 -4.63 3.24
N LEU A 64 -14.36 -5.34 2.44
CA LEU A 64 -13.34 -4.75 1.58
C LEU A 64 -14.05 -4.02 0.44
N LEU A 65 -13.60 -2.81 0.13
CA LEU A 65 -14.21 -1.97 -0.92
C LEU A 65 -13.24 -1.71 -2.06
N GLN A 66 -11.94 -1.67 -1.74
CA GLN A 66 -10.90 -1.44 -2.72
C GLN A 66 -9.60 -2.09 -2.27
N PHE A 67 -8.92 -2.70 -3.23
CA PHE A 67 -7.54 -3.11 -3.11
C PHE A 67 -6.70 -2.37 -4.16
N GLU A 68 -5.66 -1.66 -3.74
CA GLU A 68 -4.76 -0.93 -4.63
C GLU A 68 -3.31 -1.33 -4.34
N VAL A 69 -2.54 -1.53 -5.41
CA VAL A 69 -1.09 -1.62 -5.34
C VAL A 69 -0.50 -0.40 -6.02
N SER A 70 0.36 0.32 -5.31
CA SER A 70 1.13 1.43 -5.86
C SER A 70 2.59 1.31 -5.48
N ARG A 71 3.48 2.07 -6.12
CA ARG A 71 4.91 2.07 -5.82
C ARG A 71 5.50 3.46 -5.81
N ASP A 72 6.63 3.62 -5.11
CA ASP A 72 7.58 4.70 -5.32
C ASP A 72 8.98 4.14 -5.62
N GLU A 73 10.01 4.97 -5.57
CA GLU A 73 11.40 4.55 -5.81
C GLU A 73 11.88 3.43 -4.87
N HIS A 74 11.31 3.31 -3.67
CA HIS A 74 11.84 2.47 -2.59
C HIS A 74 10.88 1.37 -2.12
N ASN A 75 9.58 1.52 -2.35
CA ASN A 75 8.57 0.64 -1.76
C ASN A 75 7.42 0.30 -2.71
N LEU A 76 6.83 -0.88 -2.48
CA LEU A 76 5.44 -1.17 -2.83
C LEU A 76 4.51 -0.84 -1.67
N TYR A 77 3.32 -0.39 -2.02
CA TYR A 77 2.22 -0.09 -1.11
C TYR A 77 1.01 -0.93 -1.50
N PHE A 78 0.44 -1.63 -0.52
CA PHE A 78 -0.80 -2.39 -0.64
C PHE A 78 -1.85 -1.73 0.25
N ASP A 79 -2.81 -1.07 -0.38
CA ASP A 79 -3.87 -0.33 0.29
C ASP A 79 -5.18 -1.13 0.24
N PHE A 80 -5.74 -1.39 1.42
CA PHE A 80 -7.01 -2.09 1.61
C PHE A 80 -8.01 -1.14 2.25
N GLU A 81 -9.01 -0.69 1.49
CA GLU A 81 -10.07 0.18 1.98
C GLU A 81 -11.25 -0.65 2.47
N PHE A 82 -11.71 -0.39 3.70
CA PHE A 82 -12.85 -1.08 4.30
C PHE A 82 -14.03 -0.16 4.56
N ALA A 83 -15.24 -0.70 4.63
CA ALA A 83 -16.42 0.07 5.06
C ALA A 83 -16.35 0.51 6.54
N ALA A 84 -15.64 -0.23 7.37
CA ALA A 84 -15.31 0.15 8.74
C ALA A 84 -13.89 -0.28 9.13
N LEU A 85 -13.19 0.59 9.85
CA LEU A 85 -11.87 0.31 10.40
C LEU A 85 -11.81 0.81 11.84
N THR A 86 -11.46 -0.08 12.79
CA THR A 86 -11.44 0.23 14.22
C THR A 86 -10.23 -0.39 14.91
N ASN A 87 -9.89 0.15 16.07
CA ASN A 87 -8.77 -0.32 16.89
C ASN A 87 -9.11 -0.34 18.40
N PRO A 88 -10.07 -1.16 18.83
CA PRO A 88 -10.52 -1.19 20.24
C PRO A 88 -9.43 -1.63 21.22
N PHE A 89 -8.43 -2.39 20.76
CA PHE A 89 -7.34 -2.90 21.60
C PHE A 89 -6.01 -2.16 21.40
N GLN A 90 -6.03 -0.99 20.76
CA GLN A 90 -4.88 -0.09 20.63
C GLN A 90 -3.64 -0.76 20.04
N ALA A 91 -3.83 -1.60 19.02
CA ALA A 91 -2.73 -2.10 18.22
C ALA A 91 -1.91 -0.92 17.65
N PRO A 92 -0.57 -0.97 17.71
CA PRO A 92 0.28 0.14 17.27
C PRO A 92 0.05 0.59 15.82
N GLU A 93 -0.37 -0.33 14.95
CA GLU A 93 -0.63 -0.10 13.54
C GLU A 93 -1.92 0.70 13.30
N GLY A 94 -2.79 0.84 14.30
CA GLY A 94 -4.02 1.64 14.20
C GLY A 94 -5.25 0.89 13.67
N TYR A 95 -5.17 -0.43 13.51
CA TYR A 95 -6.30 -1.32 13.21
C TYR A 95 -6.17 -2.61 14.01
N PHE A 96 -7.26 -3.36 14.21
CA PHE A 96 -7.22 -4.56 15.06
C PHE A 96 -7.85 -5.81 14.42
N HIS A 97 -9.02 -5.70 13.80
CA HIS A 97 -9.79 -6.90 13.47
C HIS A 97 -9.30 -7.62 12.22
N GLN A 98 -8.73 -6.87 11.27
CA GLN A 98 -8.37 -7.38 9.94
C GLN A 98 -7.14 -8.28 10.01
N ARG A 99 -7.24 -9.43 9.35
CA ARG A 99 -6.12 -10.28 8.97
C ARG A 99 -6.22 -10.56 7.47
N LEU A 100 -5.21 -10.15 6.73
CA LEU A 100 -5.25 -10.11 5.26
C LEU A 100 -4.14 -10.99 4.70
N GLU A 101 -4.40 -11.57 3.54
CA GLU A 101 -3.44 -12.41 2.82
C GLU A 101 -3.45 -11.98 1.35
N VAL A 102 -2.27 -11.66 0.81
CA VAL A 102 -2.08 -11.43 -0.63
C VAL A 102 -1.14 -12.50 -1.15
N TYR A 103 -1.58 -13.19 -2.20
CA TYR A 103 -0.79 -14.20 -2.89
C TYR A 103 -0.42 -13.67 -4.27
N ILE A 104 0.87 -13.69 -4.60
CA ILE A 104 1.41 -13.10 -5.83
C ILE A 104 2.25 -14.16 -6.54
N GLN A 105 2.06 -14.28 -7.85
CA GLN A 105 2.96 -14.98 -8.74
C GLN A 105 3.89 -13.97 -9.41
N THR A 106 5.19 -14.15 -9.24
CA THR A 106 6.24 -13.31 -9.82
C THR A 106 7.09 -14.13 -10.76
N GLY A 107 7.25 -13.70 -12.02
CA GLY A 107 8.03 -14.42 -13.03
C GLY A 107 7.36 -15.73 -13.45
N GLU A 108 8.11 -16.84 -13.36
CA GLU A 108 7.64 -18.15 -13.82
C GLU A 108 6.48 -18.71 -12.99
N PRO A 109 5.63 -19.58 -13.58
CA PRO A 109 4.55 -20.23 -12.87
C PRO A 109 5.03 -21.01 -11.63
N SER A 110 4.37 -20.77 -10.50
CA SER A 110 4.67 -21.46 -9.25
C SER A 110 3.78 -22.70 -9.07
N PRO A 111 4.30 -23.82 -8.54
CA PRO A 111 3.47 -24.98 -8.21
C PRO A 111 2.71 -24.83 -6.88
N LEU A 112 2.96 -23.78 -6.09
CA LEU A 112 2.27 -23.60 -4.81
C LEU A 112 0.86 -23.04 -5.04
N THR A 113 -0.15 -23.85 -4.76
CA THR A 113 -1.57 -23.45 -4.81
C THR A 113 -2.25 -23.49 -3.46
N ASP A 114 -1.62 -24.10 -2.45
CA ASP A 114 -2.19 -24.28 -1.13
C ASP A 114 -2.23 -22.96 -0.35
N ILE A 115 -3.34 -22.69 0.34
CA ILE A 115 -3.55 -21.53 1.21
C ILE A 115 -3.93 -22.06 2.59
N TYR A 116 -3.20 -21.67 3.63
CA TYR A 116 -3.43 -22.15 5.00
C TYR A 116 -3.96 -21.01 5.88
N LEU A 117 -5.20 -21.15 6.36
CA LEU A 117 -5.87 -20.20 7.26
C LEU A 117 -6.26 -20.91 8.56
N GLY A 118 -5.37 -20.85 9.55
CA GLY A 118 -5.49 -21.65 10.78
C GLY A 118 -5.51 -23.15 10.45
N PRO A 119 -6.54 -23.91 10.87
CA PRO A 119 -6.66 -25.33 10.54
C PRO A 119 -7.20 -25.59 9.13
N HIS A 120 -7.64 -24.56 8.40
CA HIS A 120 -8.27 -24.71 7.10
C HIS A 120 -7.25 -24.67 5.98
N LYS A 121 -7.49 -25.50 4.96
CA LYS A 121 -6.74 -25.52 3.72
C LYS A 121 -7.67 -25.10 2.57
N LEU A 122 -7.31 -24.01 1.91
CA LEU A 122 -7.89 -23.56 0.65
C LEU A 122 -6.88 -23.84 -0.48
N GLN A 123 -7.34 -23.76 -1.72
CA GLN A 123 -6.48 -23.88 -2.89
C GLN A 123 -6.88 -22.85 -3.95
N THR A 124 -5.89 -22.26 -4.59
CA THR A 124 -6.10 -21.47 -5.81
C THR A 124 -6.41 -22.38 -7.00
N ALA A 125 -6.79 -21.79 -8.14
CA ALA A 125 -6.88 -22.53 -9.38
C ALA A 125 -5.51 -23.12 -9.77
N PRO A 126 -5.44 -24.26 -10.48
CA PRO A 126 -4.16 -24.91 -10.83
C PRO A 126 -3.18 -24.03 -11.62
N ASP A 127 -3.67 -23.05 -12.36
CA ASP A 127 -2.92 -22.08 -13.16
C ASP A 127 -2.66 -20.76 -12.42
N ALA A 128 -3.15 -20.63 -11.17
CA ALA A 128 -2.98 -19.46 -10.31
C ALA A 128 -2.10 -19.81 -9.09
N GLY A 129 -0.91 -20.33 -9.36
CA GLY A 129 0.09 -20.56 -8.32
C GLY A 129 0.60 -19.25 -7.71
N TRP A 130 1.37 -19.33 -6.63
CA TRP A 130 1.99 -18.17 -5.98
C TRP A 130 3.40 -18.50 -5.50
N ASN A 131 4.32 -17.55 -5.53
CA ASN A 131 5.68 -17.68 -4.98
C ASN A 131 6.01 -16.57 -3.99
N VAL A 132 5.09 -15.60 -3.82
CA VAL A 132 5.14 -14.60 -2.76
C VAL A 132 3.80 -14.58 -2.04
N ARG A 133 3.83 -14.57 -0.71
CA ARG A 133 2.65 -14.37 0.15
C ARG A 133 2.93 -13.25 1.15
N LEU A 134 2.04 -12.26 1.19
CA LEU A 134 2.06 -11.19 2.17
C LEU A 134 0.92 -11.42 3.18
N SER A 135 1.28 -11.83 4.40
CA SER A 135 0.36 -12.01 5.53
C SER A 135 0.38 -10.74 6.38
N ILE A 136 -0.78 -10.15 6.63
CA ILE A 136 -0.91 -8.85 7.29
C ILE A 136 -1.80 -9.00 8.51
N ALA A 137 -1.27 -8.59 9.65
CA ALA A 137 -1.95 -8.64 10.93
C ALA A 137 -1.36 -7.57 11.88
N PRO A 138 -2.16 -7.07 12.83
CA PRO A 138 -1.70 -6.11 13.84
C PRO A 138 -0.72 -6.76 14.84
N PHE A 139 -0.17 -5.96 15.75
CA PHE A 139 0.78 -6.39 16.79
C PHE A 139 2.06 -7.03 16.23
N ASP A 140 2.64 -6.41 15.19
CA ASP A 140 3.90 -6.85 14.58
C ASP A 140 3.86 -8.30 14.05
N GLU A 141 2.68 -8.75 13.60
CA GLU A 141 2.47 -10.09 13.02
C GLU A 141 2.49 -10.11 11.49
N SER A 142 2.75 -8.97 10.84
CA SER A 142 2.85 -8.90 9.37
C SER A 142 4.14 -9.56 8.87
N ARG A 143 4.04 -10.44 7.87
CA ARG A 143 5.14 -11.26 7.34
C ARG A 143 5.06 -11.37 5.81
N LEU A 144 6.21 -11.33 5.16
CA LEU A 144 6.36 -11.68 3.75
C LEU A 144 7.00 -13.07 3.66
N TYR A 145 6.41 -13.94 2.84
CA TYR A 145 6.90 -15.27 2.55
C TYR A 145 7.31 -15.31 1.09
N VAL A 146 8.54 -15.74 0.81
CA VAL A 146 9.11 -15.78 -0.55
C VAL A 146 9.64 -17.17 -0.81
N LEU A 147 9.21 -17.79 -1.91
CA LEU A 147 9.78 -19.05 -2.38
C LEU A 147 11.11 -18.77 -3.07
N GLY A 148 12.20 -19.25 -2.47
CA GLY A 148 13.54 -19.19 -3.04
C GLY A 148 13.73 -20.19 -4.19
N GLU A 149 14.78 -19.98 -4.99
CA GLU A 149 15.15 -20.87 -6.10
C GLU A 149 15.49 -22.31 -5.65
N ASP A 150 15.88 -22.47 -4.38
CA ASP A 150 16.14 -23.77 -3.75
C ASP A 150 14.85 -24.51 -3.31
N GLY A 151 13.69 -23.92 -3.57
CA GLY A 151 12.38 -24.43 -3.19
C GLY A 151 12.03 -24.27 -1.71
N GLN A 152 12.86 -23.55 -0.93
CA GLN A 152 12.57 -23.21 0.46
C GLN A 152 11.80 -21.89 0.55
N VAL A 153 10.96 -21.76 1.58
CA VAL A 153 10.24 -20.51 1.84
C VAL A 153 11.01 -19.69 2.87
N GLU A 154 11.48 -18.51 2.46
CA GLU A 154 12.03 -17.50 3.35
C GLU A 154 10.89 -16.70 3.99
N ILE A 155 11.02 -16.37 5.28
CA ILE A 155 10.03 -15.59 6.03
C ILE A 155 10.69 -14.31 6.53
N LEU A 156 10.17 -13.17 6.07
CA LEU A 156 10.69 -11.84 6.34
C LEU A 156 9.70 -11.04 7.19
N SER A 157 10.18 -10.51 8.30
CA SER A 157 9.46 -9.52 9.12
C SER A 157 10.01 -8.11 8.97
N LYS A 158 11.29 -7.97 8.59
CA LYS A 158 11.91 -6.68 8.28
C LYS A 158 11.52 -6.24 6.88
N GLY A 159 11.41 -4.93 6.67
CA GLY A 159 10.99 -4.35 5.40
C GLY A 159 9.49 -4.48 5.09
N VAL A 160 8.69 -4.98 6.05
CA VAL A 160 7.23 -5.05 5.95
C VAL A 160 6.65 -4.25 7.12
N THR A 161 5.87 -3.21 6.82
CA THR A 161 5.16 -2.43 7.85
C THR A 161 3.71 -2.24 7.45
N SER A 162 2.80 -2.17 8.42
CA SER A 162 1.41 -1.82 8.16
C SER A 162 0.94 -0.69 9.07
N ARG A 163 0.04 0.14 8.56
CA ARG A 163 -0.58 1.22 9.33
C ARG A 163 -1.97 1.55 8.80
N SER A 164 -2.86 2.00 9.67
CA SER A 164 -4.12 2.62 9.27
C SER A 164 -3.89 4.00 8.66
N LEU A 165 -4.73 4.34 7.69
CA LEU A 165 -4.94 5.68 7.14
C LEU A 165 -6.40 6.05 7.44
N PRO A 166 -6.69 6.62 8.63
CA PRO A 166 -8.05 6.71 9.15
C PRO A 166 -9.02 7.53 8.28
N ALA A 167 -8.51 8.55 7.57
CA ALA A 167 -9.32 9.41 6.70
C ALA A 167 -10.03 8.66 5.56
N ARG A 168 -9.54 7.45 5.23
CA ARG A 168 -10.06 6.60 4.16
C ARG A 168 -10.46 5.21 4.65
N GLN A 169 -10.42 4.95 5.96
CA GLN A 169 -10.62 3.60 6.52
C GLN A 169 -9.72 2.55 5.82
N THR A 170 -8.49 2.95 5.49
CA THR A 170 -7.56 2.12 4.71
C THR A 170 -6.48 1.53 5.61
N ILE A 171 -6.12 0.27 5.41
CA ILE A 171 -4.86 -0.30 5.89
C ILE A 171 -3.85 -0.17 4.76
N ARG A 172 -2.76 0.56 4.99
CA ARG A 172 -1.61 0.61 4.08
C ARG A 172 -0.54 -0.33 4.59
N VAL A 173 -0.14 -1.27 3.75
CA VAL A 173 1.03 -2.11 3.97
C VAL A 173 2.14 -1.61 3.05
N GLN A 174 3.30 -1.33 3.60
CA GLN A 174 4.49 -0.92 2.88
C GLN A 174 5.48 -2.08 2.90
N VAL A 175 5.97 -2.45 1.71
CA VAL A 175 7.00 -3.47 1.52
C VAL A 175 8.18 -2.81 0.82
N GLU A 176 9.36 -2.86 1.43
CA GLU A 176 10.60 -2.34 0.85
C GLU A 176 10.97 -3.16 -0.40
N ASN A 177 11.42 -2.51 -1.46
CA ASN A 177 11.76 -3.20 -2.71
C ASN A 177 12.89 -4.24 -2.53
N ASP A 178 13.80 -3.99 -1.57
CA ASP A 178 14.96 -4.85 -1.29
C ASP A 178 14.58 -6.23 -0.73
N VAL A 179 13.36 -6.39 -0.20
CA VAL A 179 12.88 -7.67 0.36
C VAL A 179 12.00 -8.45 -0.61
N LEU A 180 11.68 -7.87 -1.78
CA LEU A 180 10.96 -8.55 -2.84
C LEU A 180 11.95 -9.28 -3.78
N PRO A 181 11.55 -10.37 -4.43
CA PRO A 181 12.33 -10.97 -5.50
C PRO A 181 12.72 -9.89 -6.52
N GLN A 182 13.98 -9.87 -6.97
CA GLN A 182 14.45 -8.87 -7.92
C GLN A 182 13.56 -8.86 -9.17
N HIS A 183 13.08 -7.67 -9.52
CA HIS A 183 12.29 -7.46 -10.73
C HIS A 183 13.09 -7.91 -11.96
N ASN A 184 12.61 -8.95 -12.65
CA ASN A 184 12.94 -9.16 -14.05
C ASN A 184 11.84 -8.50 -14.89
N SER A 185 12.21 -7.96 -16.05
CA SER A 185 11.32 -7.25 -16.99
C SER A 185 10.12 -8.06 -17.50
N ASP A 186 10.03 -9.32 -17.11
CA ASP A 186 8.96 -10.27 -17.46
C ASP A 186 7.73 -10.16 -16.53
N TRP A 187 7.72 -9.20 -15.60
CA TRP A 187 6.51 -8.83 -14.86
C TRP A 187 5.63 -7.95 -15.76
N GLY A 188 4.99 -8.56 -16.76
CA GLY A 188 4.13 -7.91 -17.75
C GLY A 188 3.52 -8.90 -18.74
#